data_AF-A0A166CKE1-F1
#
_entry.id   AF-A0A166CKE1-F1
#
_cell.length_a   1.000
_cell.length_b   1.000
_cell.length_c   1.000
_cell.angle_alpha   90.00
_cell.angle_beta   90.00
_cell.angle_gamma   90.00
#
_symmetry.space_group_name_H-M   'P 1'
#
loop_
_entity.id
_entity.type
_entity.pdbx_description
1 polymer ?
#
loop_
_entity_poly.entity_id
_entity_poly.type
_entity_poly.pdbx_seq_one_letter_code
_entity_poly.pdbx_strand_id
1 'polypeptide(L)'
;MRKVVVSVCKNISGEITGKKKMDKIFEWQAKKIKYQFYKNSHFKATDVYWRMNEWKKEHANCVDQSILLVSLLRTAGVPSYFIHAEKGKCYEKYGHVYVKAYESNTKQTILDTTASDKSGRPPGWSGSGAGTSHTNGILYSHTCKKENQYHHSS
;
A
#
# COMPACT_ATOMS: atom_id res chain seq x y z
N MET A 1 -11.38 9.13 -5.70
CA MET A 1 -11.13 7.70 -5.44
C MET A 1 -12.27 6.77 -5.87
N ARG A 2 -13.55 7.02 -5.52
CA ARG A 2 -14.70 6.12 -5.85
C ARG A 2 -14.75 5.59 -7.29
N LYS A 3 -14.58 6.43 -8.32
CA LYS A 3 -14.55 5.99 -9.74
C LYS A 3 -13.45 4.95 -10.03
N VAL A 4 -12.26 5.10 -9.43
CA VAL A 4 -11.14 4.15 -9.56
C VAL A 4 -11.51 2.80 -8.97
N VAL A 5 -12.02 2.79 -7.73
CA VAL A 5 -12.44 1.55 -7.06
C VAL A 5 -13.56 0.84 -7.81
N VAL A 6 -14.54 1.59 -8.34
CA VAL A 6 -15.56 1.01 -9.22
C VAL A 6 -14.91 0.36 -10.45
N SER A 7 -13.93 1.00 -11.11
CA SER A 7 -13.21 0.42 -12.25
C SER A 7 -12.46 -0.87 -11.88
N VAL A 8 -11.74 -0.88 -10.75
CA VAL A 8 -10.98 -2.06 -10.27
C VAL A 8 -11.91 -3.21 -9.85
N CYS A 9 -13.03 -2.90 -9.20
CA CYS A 9 -13.96 -3.91 -8.69
C CYS A 9 -15.09 -4.30 -9.66
N LYS A 10 -15.23 -3.64 -10.82
CA LYS A 10 -16.33 -3.85 -11.79
C LYS A 10 -16.51 -5.32 -12.22
N ASN A 11 -15.41 -6.07 -12.27
CA ASN A 11 -15.36 -7.43 -12.80
C ASN A 11 -15.27 -8.51 -11.69
N ILE A 12 -15.60 -8.18 -10.43
CA ILE A 12 -15.64 -9.16 -9.33
C ILE A 12 -16.99 -9.89 -9.36
N SER A 13 -16.98 -11.18 -9.70
CA SER A 13 -18.19 -12.01 -9.76
C SER A 13 -18.55 -12.70 -8.43
N GLY A 14 -19.86 -12.90 -8.24
CA GLY A 14 -20.45 -13.48 -7.02
C GLY A 14 -20.40 -12.56 -5.82
N GLU A 15 -20.65 -13.10 -4.62
CA GLU A 15 -20.70 -12.33 -3.37
C GLU A 15 -19.45 -11.49 -3.15
N ILE A 16 -19.64 -10.20 -2.83
CA ILE A 16 -18.58 -9.19 -2.74
C ILE A 16 -18.02 -9.16 -1.31
N THR A 17 -17.41 -10.27 -0.88
CA THR A 17 -16.79 -10.39 0.44
C THR A 17 -15.60 -9.44 0.62
N GLY A 18 -15.28 -9.09 1.87
CA GLY A 18 -14.12 -8.26 2.21
C GLY A 18 -12.82 -8.79 1.61
N LYS A 19 -12.60 -10.11 1.73
CA LYS A 19 -11.48 -10.81 1.09
C LYS A 19 -11.41 -10.61 -0.43
N LYS A 20 -12.48 -10.86 -1.20
CA LYS A 20 -12.42 -10.73 -2.66
C LYS A 20 -12.08 -9.31 -3.13
N LYS A 21 -12.65 -8.29 -2.46
CA LYS A 21 -12.30 -6.88 -2.69
C LYS A 21 -10.82 -6.64 -2.40
N MET A 22 -10.35 -7.10 -1.25
CA MET A 22 -8.97 -6.95 -0.79
C MET A 22 -7.97 -7.56 -1.77
N ASP A 23 -8.14 -8.83 -2.12
CA ASP A 23 -7.28 -9.56 -3.05
C ASP A 23 -7.20 -8.84 -4.41
N LYS A 24 -8.35 -8.42 -4.97
CA LYS A 24 -8.41 -7.80 -6.31
C LYS A 24 -7.83 -6.39 -6.36
N ILE A 25 -8.03 -5.59 -5.32
CA ILE A 25 -7.40 -4.27 -5.20
C ILE A 25 -5.88 -4.42 -5.05
N PHE A 26 -5.44 -5.39 -4.25
CA PHE A 26 -4.02 -5.68 -4.06
C PHE A 26 -3.33 -6.13 -5.36
N GLU A 27 -3.87 -7.16 -6.03
CA GLU A 27 -3.35 -7.69 -7.30
C GLU A 27 -3.28 -6.62 -8.38
N TRP A 28 -4.31 -5.76 -8.47
CA TRP A 28 -4.33 -4.65 -9.43
C TRP A 28 -3.19 -3.66 -9.15
N GLN A 29 -3.00 -3.25 -7.89
CA GLN A 29 -1.97 -2.28 -7.54
C GLN A 29 -0.56 -2.83 -7.73
N ALA A 30 -0.28 -4.05 -7.25
CA ALA A 30 1.03 -4.68 -7.35
C ALA A 30 1.47 -4.88 -8.82
N LYS A 31 0.53 -5.13 -9.74
CA LYS A 31 0.80 -5.26 -11.18
C LYS A 31 0.95 -3.92 -11.91
N LYS A 32 0.45 -2.82 -11.33
CA LYS A 32 0.48 -1.48 -11.94
C LYS A 32 1.65 -0.62 -11.51
N ILE A 33 2.16 -0.82 -10.29
CA ILE A 33 3.12 0.09 -9.66
C ILE A 33 4.47 -0.60 -9.48
N LYS A 34 5.52 -0.02 -10.07
CA LYS A 34 6.89 -0.46 -9.78
C LYS A 34 7.39 0.21 -8.50
N TYR A 35 8.05 -0.57 -7.65
CA TYR A 35 8.73 -0.02 -6.49
C TYR A 35 9.93 0.84 -6.90
N GLN A 36 10.15 1.93 -6.15
CA GLN A 36 11.43 2.62 -6.09
C GLN A 36 11.59 3.19 -4.69
N PHE A 37 12.79 3.03 -4.12
CA PHE A 37 13.09 3.55 -2.79
C PHE A 37 13.31 5.07 -2.85
N TYR A 38 12.55 5.82 -2.06
CA TYR A 38 12.79 7.23 -1.75
C TYR A 38 12.21 7.60 -0.38
N LYS A 39 12.77 8.63 0.26
CA LYS A 39 12.63 8.86 1.71
C LYS A 39 11.23 9.19 2.20
N ASN A 40 10.57 10.08 1.49
CA ASN A 40 9.38 10.79 1.92
C ASN A 40 8.32 10.59 0.85
N SER A 41 7.13 10.11 1.22
CA SER A 41 5.95 10.37 0.40
C SER A 41 5.61 11.86 0.52
N HIS A 42 5.38 12.49 -0.62
CA HIS A 42 4.85 13.86 -0.72
C HIS A 42 3.45 13.88 -1.33
N PHE A 43 2.81 12.71 -1.46
CA PHE A 43 1.70 12.49 -2.37
C PHE A 43 0.45 11.99 -1.64
N LYS A 44 -0.71 12.56 -1.98
CA LYS A 44 -2.01 11.99 -1.61
C LYS A 44 -2.27 10.78 -2.50
N ALA A 45 -3.17 9.89 -2.07
CA ALA A 45 -3.54 8.71 -2.86
C ALA A 45 -4.03 9.04 -4.28
N THR A 46 -4.64 10.21 -4.48
CA THR A 46 -4.98 10.72 -5.81
C THR A 46 -3.75 10.92 -6.68
N ASP A 47 -2.69 11.49 -6.12
CA ASP A 47 -1.51 11.95 -6.86
C ASP A 47 -0.64 10.74 -7.21
N VAL A 48 -0.52 9.76 -6.29
CA VAL A 48 0.03 8.44 -6.57
C VAL A 48 -0.76 7.75 -7.69
N TYR A 49 -2.10 7.73 -7.63
CA TYR A 49 -2.93 7.14 -8.68
C TYR A 49 -2.71 7.81 -10.05
N TRP A 50 -2.75 9.14 -10.11
CA TRP A 50 -2.58 9.90 -11.36
C TRP A 50 -1.20 9.66 -11.99
N ARG A 51 -0.12 9.74 -11.19
CA ARG A 51 1.24 9.44 -11.67
C ARG A 51 1.36 8.04 -12.27
N MET A 52 0.80 7.02 -11.62
CA MET A 52 0.93 5.63 -12.08
C MET A 52 0.05 5.26 -13.29
N ASN A 53 -0.92 6.10 -13.68
CA ASN A 53 -1.82 5.81 -14.80
C ASN A 53 -1.60 6.73 -16.01
N GLU A 54 -1.24 8.01 -15.80
CA GLU A 54 -1.04 8.96 -16.90
C GLU A 54 0.42 9.17 -17.28
N TRP A 55 1.38 8.99 -16.36
CA TRP A 55 2.80 9.22 -16.63
C TRP A 55 3.51 7.90 -16.94
N LYS A 56 4.35 7.89 -17.99
CA LYS A 56 5.02 6.69 -18.47
C LYS A 56 6.23 6.35 -17.59
N LYS A 57 6.22 5.15 -17.00
CA LYS A 57 7.31 4.56 -16.17
C LYS A 57 7.51 5.21 -14.79
N GLU A 58 6.44 5.63 -14.12
CA GLU A 58 6.54 6.12 -12.75
C GLU A 58 6.72 5.02 -11.70
N HIS A 59 7.26 5.42 -10.53
CA HIS A 59 7.56 4.53 -9.41
C HIS A 59 7.10 5.10 -8.05
N ALA A 60 6.82 4.22 -7.08
CA ALA A 60 6.32 4.58 -5.74
C ALA A 60 7.01 3.79 -4.62
N ASN A 61 7.21 4.43 -3.45
CA ASN A 61 7.90 3.87 -2.28
C ASN A 61 6.96 3.09 -1.33
N CYS A 62 7.54 2.67 -0.19
CA CYS A 62 6.91 2.08 1.00
C CYS A 62 5.58 2.77 1.39
N VAL A 63 5.61 4.10 1.50
CA VAL A 63 4.53 4.94 1.99
C VAL A 63 3.48 5.23 0.91
N ASP A 64 3.91 5.59 -0.29
CA ASP A 64 3.02 5.96 -1.41
C ASP A 64 2.12 4.81 -1.84
N GLN A 65 2.68 3.61 -1.97
CA GLN A 65 1.90 2.41 -2.27
C GLN A 65 0.91 2.09 -1.15
N SER A 66 1.32 2.25 0.11
CA SER A 66 0.44 2.03 1.25
C SER A 66 -0.70 3.07 1.32
N ILE A 67 -0.43 4.34 1.01
CA ILE A 67 -1.42 5.43 0.98
C ILE A 67 -2.48 5.17 -0.08
N LEU A 68 -2.07 4.75 -1.28
CA LEU A 68 -3.02 4.36 -2.33
C LEU A 68 -3.83 3.12 -1.90
N LEU A 69 -3.17 2.09 -1.39
CA LEU A 69 -3.81 0.82 -1.03
C LEU A 69 -4.87 1.00 0.07
N VAL A 70 -4.54 1.67 1.18
CA VAL A 70 -5.50 1.99 2.25
C VAL A 70 -6.68 2.79 1.69
N SER A 71 -6.42 3.76 0.80
CA SER A 71 -7.48 4.59 0.21
C SER A 71 -8.42 3.81 -0.69
N LEU A 72 -7.90 2.88 -1.51
CA LEU A 72 -8.71 1.99 -2.35
C LEU A 72 -9.53 1.02 -1.49
N LEU A 73 -8.90 0.36 -0.51
CA LEU A 73 -9.54 -0.59 0.39
C LEU A 73 -10.66 0.06 1.22
N ARG A 74 -10.39 1.19 1.88
CA ARG A 74 -11.41 1.92 2.66
C ARG A 74 -12.56 2.40 1.78
N THR A 75 -12.27 2.86 0.56
CA THR A 75 -13.31 3.26 -0.42
C THR A 75 -14.16 2.06 -0.89
N ALA A 76 -13.61 0.84 -0.89
CA ALA A 76 -14.34 -0.40 -1.16
C ALA A 76 -15.12 -0.95 0.07
N GLY A 77 -15.04 -0.28 1.22
CA GLY A 77 -15.63 -0.75 2.48
C GLY A 77 -14.84 -1.89 3.14
N VAL A 78 -13.54 -2.01 2.84
CA VAL A 78 -12.61 -2.93 3.54
C VAL A 78 -11.87 -2.15 4.62
N PRO A 79 -12.12 -2.41 5.93
CA PRO A 79 -11.39 -1.78 7.01
C PRO A 79 -9.90 -2.09 6.88
N SER A 80 -9.06 -1.06 6.91
CA SER A 80 -7.61 -1.17 6.74
C SER A 80 -6.87 0.00 7.38
N TYR A 81 -5.61 -0.21 7.73
CA TYR A 81 -4.78 0.76 8.43
C TYR A 81 -3.30 0.53 8.11
N PHE A 82 -2.50 1.58 8.30
CA PHE A 82 -1.05 1.52 8.06
C PHE A 82 -0.36 0.84 9.24
N ILE A 83 0.69 0.06 8.94
CA ILE A 83 1.73 -0.29 9.90
C ILE A 83 3.02 0.39 9.48
N HIS A 84 3.69 1.06 10.43
CA HIS A 84 5.08 1.47 10.29
C HIS A 84 5.97 0.55 11.12
N ALA A 85 6.76 -0.27 10.44
CA ALA A 85 7.74 -1.16 11.03
C ALA A 85 9.10 -0.49 11.10
N GLU A 86 9.75 -0.55 12.26
CA GLU A 86 11.10 -0.03 12.44
C GLU A 86 12.16 -0.88 11.73
N LYS A 87 13.37 -0.32 11.60
CA LYS A 87 14.54 -1.03 11.09
C LYS A 87 14.74 -2.35 11.87
N GLY A 88 14.98 -3.43 11.14
CA GLY A 88 15.17 -4.77 11.71
C GLY A 88 13.89 -5.55 11.98
N LYS A 89 12.69 -4.98 11.75
CA LYS A 89 11.40 -5.71 11.89
C LYS A 89 10.92 -6.32 10.57
N CYS A 90 11.03 -5.57 9.46
CA CYS A 90 10.69 -6.05 8.11
C CYS A 90 11.94 -6.17 7.22
N TYR A 91 12.83 -5.18 7.29
CA TYR A 91 14.11 -5.15 6.59
C TYR A 91 15.22 -4.72 7.54
N GLU A 92 16.40 -5.32 7.39
CA GLU A 92 17.56 -5.10 8.27
C GLU A 92 18.04 -3.63 8.26
N LYS A 93 17.94 -2.93 7.12
CA LYS A 93 18.66 -1.67 6.88
C LYS A 93 17.81 -0.39 7.06
N TYR A 94 16.49 -0.48 6.94
CA TYR A 94 15.58 0.67 6.98
C TYR A 94 14.21 0.29 7.55
N GLY A 95 13.49 1.29 8.07
CA GLY A 95 12.06 1.14 8.43
C GLY A 95 11.19 1.02 7.18
N HIS A 96 9.98 0.49 7.36
CA HIS A 96 9.07 0.14 6.26
C HIS A 96 7.63 0.47 6.60
N VAL A 97 6.82 0.68 5.55
CA VAL A 97 5.39 0.95 5.68
C VAL A 97 4.63 -0.03 4.78
N TYR A 98 3.64 -0.68 5.38
CA TYR A 98 2.74 -1.61 4.71
C TYR A 98 1.33 -1.49 5.33
N VAL A 99 0.40 -2.32 4.85
CA VAL A 99 -1.01 -2.24 5.23
C VAL A 99 -1.45 -3.50 5.98
N LYS A 100 -2.31 -3.36 6.99
CA LYS A 100 -3.15 -4.46 7.49
C LYS A 100 -4.61 -4.17 7.10
N ALA A 101 -5.32 -5.20 6.66
CA ALA A 101 -6.71 -5.12 6.23
C ALA A 101 -7.53 -6.31 6.76
N TYR A 102 -8.83 -6.09 6.97
CA TYR A 102 -9.75 -7.12 7.44
C TYR A 102 -10.37 -7.88 6.25
N GLU A 103 -10.07 -9.18 6.14
CA GLU A 103 -10.71 -10.09 5.18
C GLU A 103 -12.17 -10.38 5.56
N SER A 104 -12.41 -10.44 6.87
CA SER A 104 -13.67 -10.67 7.56
C SER A 104 -13.63 -9.97 8.93
N ASN A 105 -14.74 -10.00 9.68
CA ASN A 105 -14.82 -9.41 11.02
C ASN A 105 -13.78 -9.96 12.02
N THR A 106 -13.28 -11.18 11.80
CA THR A 106 -12.37 -11.90 12.72
C THR A 106 -10.95 -12.09 12.18
N LYS A 107 -10.71 -11.83 10.88
CA LYS A 107 -9.43 -12.16 10.23
C LYS A 107 -8.80 -10.94 9.57
N GLN A 108 -7.57 -10.63 9.97
CA GLN A 108 -6.71 -9.65 9.33
C GLN A 108 -5.66 -10.33 8.43
N THR A 109 -5.27 -9.64 7.35
CA THR A 109 -4.13 -10.00 6.51
C THR A 109 -3.17 -8.82 6.37
N ILE A 110 -1.88 -9.13 6.34
CA ILE A 110 -0.80 -8.20 5.96
C ILE A 110 -0.80 -8.05 4.45
N LEU A 111 -0.69 -6.82 3.96
CA LEU A 111 -0.65 -6.47 2.55
C LEU A 111 0.54 -5.55 2.29
N ASP A 112 1.46 -6.02 1.47
CA ASP A 112 2.62 -5.26 1.02
C ASP A 112 2.86 -5.43 -0.49
N THR A 113 2.39 -4.46 -1.29
CA THR A 113 2.56 -4.46 -2.75
C THR A 113 4.00 -4.14 -3.19
N THR A 114 4.89 -3.78 -2.26
CA THR A 114 6.33 -3.59 -2.53
C THR A 114 7.11 -4.90 -2.47
N ALA A 115 6.56 -5.92 -1.80
CA ALA A 115 7.22 -7.20 -1.52
C ALA A 115 6.56 -8.41 -2.21
N SER A 116 5.31 -8.32 -2.68
CA SER A 116 4.62 -9.43 -3.36
C SER A 116 3.56 -8.97 -4.37
N ASP A 117 3.31 -9.82 -5.36
CA ASP A 117 2.19 -9.72 -6.31
C ASP A 117 0.89 -10.35 -5.80
N LYS A 118 0.96 -11.07 -4.66
CA LYS A 118 -0.17 -11.75 -4.01
C LYS A 118 -0.44 -11.18 -2.61
N SER A 119 -1.71 -11.02 -2.28
CA SER A 119 -2.15 -10.57 -0.96
C SER A 119 -1.79 -11.59 0.12
N GLY A 120 -1.09 -11.18 1.15
CA GLY A 120 -0.62 -12.04 2.23
C GLY A 120 0.66 -11.50 2.87
N ARG A 121 1.06 -12.10 3.98
CA ARG A 121 2.35 -11.80 4.61
C ARG A 121 3.49 -12.19 3.65
N PRO A 122 4.43 -11.27 3.34
CA PRO A 122 5.59 -11.61 2.51
C PRO A 122 6.41 -12.77 3.10
N PRO A 123 7.01 -13.64 2.27
CA PRO A 123 7.98 -14.64 2.71
C PRO A 123 9.15 -14.01 3.47
N GLY A 124 9.72 -14.75 4.42
CA GLY A 124 10.90 -14.31 5.18
C GLY A 124 10.65 -13.32 6.32
N TRP A 125 9.50 -12.65 6.40
CA TRP A 125 9.18 -11.79 7.56
C TRP A 125 8.95 -12.64 8.83
N SER A 126 9.54 -12.25 9.95
CA SER A 126 9.32 -12.88 11.26
C SER A 126 8.50 -11.97 12.19
N GLY A 127 7.58 -12.56 12.96
CA GLY A 127 6.65 -11.83 13.82
C GLY A 127 5.33 -11.42 13.16
N SER A 128 4.33 -11.11 13.98
CA SER A 128 2.92 -10.83 13.63
C SER A 128 2.68 -9.44 12.98
N GLY A 129 3.68 -8.92 12.28
CA GLY A 129 3.72 -7.56 11.76
C GLY A 129 3.98 -6.55 12.87
N ALA A 130 5.22 -6.55 13.37
CA ALA A 130 5.70 -5.64 14.40
C ALA A 130 5.87 -4.22 13.84
N GLY A 131 5.13 -3.27 14.39
CA GLY A 131 5.16 -1.87 14.00
C GLY A 131 3.97 -1.09 14.55
N THR A 132 4.08 0.24 14.56
CA THR A 132 3.03 1.14 15.06
C THR A 132 1.85 1.16 14.09
N SER A 133 0.64 1.06 14.63
CA SER A 133 -0.60 1.06 13.84
C SER A 133 -1.17 2.46 13.74
N HIS A 134 -1.43 2.95 12.52
CA HIS A 134 -1.99 4.29 12.29
C HIS A 134 -3.39 4.18 11.67
N THR A 135 -4.40 4.37 12.52
CA THR A 135 -5.82 4.29 12.16
C THR A 135 -6.36 5.63 11.66
N ASN A 136 -6.06 6.72 12.39
CA ASN A 136 -6.68 8.04 12.28
C ASN A 136 -5.92 9.07 11.42
N GLY A 137 -5.47 8.68 10.22
CA GLY A 137 -5.01 9.64 9.22
C GLY A 137 -3.52 9.60 8.91
N ILE A 138 -3.07 10.64 8.19
CA ILE A 138 -2.16 10.45 7.07
C ILE A 138 -0.70 10.31 7.51
N LEU A 139 -0.04 9.29 6.97
CA LEU A 139 1.32 8.87 7.32
C LEU A 139 2.43 9.75 6.70
N TYR A 140 2.30 11.08 6.77
CA TYR A 140 3.20 12.03 6.10
C TYR A 140 4.62 12.13 6.69
N SER A 141 4.88 11.59 7.88
CA SER A 141 6.11 11.83 8.64
C SER A 141 7.00 10.59 8.87
N HIS A 142 6.64 9.42 8.32
CA HIS A 142 7.34 8.17 8.62
C HIS A 142 8.32 7.82 7.49
N THR A 143 9.58 8.22 7.69
CA THR A 143 10.58 8.32 6.63
C THR A 143 11.45 7.07 6.49
N CYS A 144 11.43 6.46 5.30
CA CYS A 144 12.38 5.43 4.88
C CYS A 144 13.75 6.11 4.50
N LYS A 145 14.58 6.61 5.44
CA LYS A 145 15.89 7.32 5.13
C LYS A 145 17.07 6.34 4.90
N LYS A 146 18.09 6.56 4.04
CA LYS A 146 18.74 7.73 3.36
C LYS A 146 18.71 7.63 1.79
N GLU A 147 18.94 8.63 0.91
CA GLU A 147 19.51 9.99 1.08
C GLU A 147 18.89 11.19 0.28
N ASN A 148 19.20 11.41 -1.01
CA ASN A 148 19.11 12.72 -1.69
C ASN A 148 17.85 13.01 -2.54
N GLN A 149 17.52 14.31 -2.57
CA GLN A 149 17.00 15.18 -3.65
C GLN A 149 16.26 14.55 -4.85
N TYR A 150 14.96 14.86 -4.96
CA TYR A 150 14.26 14.90 -6.24
C TYR A 150 14.60 16.20 -6.98
N HIS A 151 15.47 16.11 -7.98
CA HIS A 151 15.53 17.12 -9.04
C HIS A 151 14.54 16.72 -10.13
N HIS A 152 13.54 17.57 -10.37
CA HIS A 152 12.80 17.50 -11.62
C HIS A 152 13.72 18.04 -12.72
N SER A 153 14.10 17.18 -13.68
CA SER A 153 14.58 17.68 -14.97
C SER A 153 13.39 18.33 -15.68
N SER A 154 13.45 19.66 -15.76
CA SER A 154 12.56 20.53 -16.53
C SER A 154 12.53 20.18 -18.01
#